data_AF-A0A317JPY0-F1
#
_entry.id   AF-A0A317JPY0-F1
#
_cell.length_a   1.000
_cell.length_b   1.000
_cell.length_c   1.000
_cell.angle_alpha   90.00
_cell.angle_beta   90.00
_cell.angle_gamma   90.00
#
_symmetry.space_group_name_H-M   'P 1'
#
loop_
_entity.id
_entity.type
_entity.pdbx_description
1 polymer ?
#
loop_
_entity_poly.entity_id
_entity_poly.type
_entity_poly.pdbx_seq_one_letter_code
_entity_poly.pdbx_strand_id
1 'polypeptide(L)'
;MNNLSKEENMSRTMMISTALLAIQAFGQSSWAEDTQPAKQELTQEQQDLSKAQATVNQDKQQLQSDIQARKDANQKVKADKEKLKGDLKAGASKDVINADKAALETDRTARKEDREKVNKDRRELHKAKKDRNEEAREVREAKRDLQQERNEKHKH
;
A
#
# COMPACT_ATOMS: atom_id res chain seq x y z
N MET A 1 -34.94 -6.21 4.09
CA MET A 1 -33.96 -6.77 5.06
C MET A 1 -33.19 -7.85 4.34
N ASN A 2 -31.87 -7.68 4.21
CA ASN A 2 -30.86 -8.73 4.09
C ASN A 2 -29.50 -8.02 3.97
N ASN A 3 -29.03 -7.55 5.11
CA ASN A 3 -27.63 -7.18 5.33
C ASN A 3 -26.88 -8.48 5.60
N LEU A 4 -26.04 -8.95 4.68
CA LEU A 4 -24.94 -9.88 4.95
C LEU A 4 -24.24 -10.23 3.63
N SER A 5 -23.22 -9.44 3.24
CA SER A 5 -22.08 -9.92 2.42
C SER A 5 -21.02 -8.82 2.27
N LYS A 6 -20.56 -8.25 3.40
CA LYS A 6 -19.41 -7.33 3.40
C LYS A 6 -18.18 -7.88 4.12
N GLU A 7 -18.26 -9.07 4.70
CA GLU A 7 -17.17 -9.66 5.48
C GLU A 7 -16.47 -10.85 4.82
N GLU A 8 -17.02 -11.45 3.76
CA GLU A 8 -16.42 -12.66 3.16
C GLU A 8 -15.32 -12.41 2.11
N ASN A 9 -15.02 -11.15 1.75
CA ASN A 9 -13.98 -10.85 0.76
C ASN A 9 -12.71 -10.20 1.32
N MET A 10 -12.54 -10.11 2.64
CA MET A 10 -11.29 -9.64 3.26
C MET A 10 -10.37 -10.75 3.78
N SER A 11 -10.60 -12.02 3.41
CA SER A 11 -9.82 -13.16 3.91
C SER A 11 -8.98 -13.88 2.83
N ARG A 12 -8.41 -13.14 1.87
CA ARG A 12 -7.54 -13.75 0.83
C ARG A 12 -6.19 -13.05 0.56
N THR A 13 -5.82 -12.01 1.32
CA THR A 13 -4.53 -11.32 1.11
C THR A 13 -3.73 -11.07 2.40
N MET A 14 -3.96 -11.87 3.43
CA MET A 14 -3.04 -11.97 4.58
C MET A 14 -2.59 -13.41 4.78
N MET A 15 -1.65 -13.84 3.95
CA MET A 15 -0.65 -14.82 4.40
C MET A 15 0.70 -14.10 4.42
N ILE A 16 0.90 -13.29 5.47
CA ILE A 16 2.25 -13.03 5.95
C ILE A 16 2.58 -14.27 6.79
N SER A 17 3.26 -15.23 6.16
CA SER A 17 3.71 -16.46 6.80
C SER A 17 4.85 -16.14 7.77
N THR A 18 4.51 -15.64 8.96
CA THR A 18 5.42 -15.63 10.10
C THR A 18 5.74 -17.08 10.46
N ALA A 19 6.98 -17.51 10.18
CA ALA A 19 7.49 -18.71 10.82
C ALA A 19 7.82 -18.35 12.27
N LEU A 20 6.92 -18.69 13.19
CA LEU A 20 7.28 -18.79 14.60
C LEU A 20 8.26 -19.96 14.74
N LEU A 21 9.53 -19.66 14.96
CA LEU A 21 10.52 -20.62 15.47
C LEU A 21 10.45 -20.57 17.00
N ALA A 22 9.58 -21.38 17.59
CA ALA A 22 9.55 -21.60 19.03
C ALA A 22 10.67 -22.55 19.43
N ILE A 23 11.78 -22.03 19.94
CA ILE A 23 12.81 -22.84 20.60
C ILE A 23 12.37 -23.04 22.06
N GLN A 24 11.78 -24.20 22.35
CA GLN A 24 11.59 -24.66 23.72
C GLN A 24 12.94 -25.11 24.29
N ALA A 25 13.33 -24.46 25.39
CA ALA A 25 14.56 -24.74 26.12
C ALA A 25 14.54 -26.14 26.75
N PHE A 26 15.51 -26.97 26.40
CA PHE A 26 15.93 -28.11 27.21
C PHE A 26 17.42 -28.37 27.00
N GLY A 27 18.19 -28.35 28.09
CA GLY A 27 19.57 -28.87 28.12
C GLY A 27 20.64 -27.79 28.33
N GLN A 28 21.26 -27.83 29.51
CA GLN A 28 22.41 -27.02 29.88
C GLN A 28 23.66 -27.46 29.08
N SER A 29 24.29 -26.55 28.34
CA SER A 29 25.70 -26.65 27.94
C SER A 29 26.24 -25.28 27.50
N SER A 30 27.40 -24.95 28.05
CA SER A 30 28.19 -23.70 28.01
C SER A 30 28.46 -23.07 26.63
N TRP A 31 27.46 -22.44 26.01
CA TRP A 31 27.62 -21.47 24.91
C TRP A 31 26.58 -20.34 25.08
N ALA A 32 26.79 -19.46 26.06
CA ALA A 32 25.80 -18.45 26.46
C ALA A 32 26.25 -17.01 26.17
N GLU A 33 27.02 -16.78 25.09
CA GLU A 33 27.52 -15.45 24.75
C GLU A 33 26.88 -14.83 23.49
N ASP A 34 26.09 -15.58 22.71
CA ASP A 34 25.62 -15.12 21.38
C ASP A 34 24.10 -14.90 21.26
N THR A 35 23.33 -14.96 22.36
CA THR A 35 21.84 -14.91 22.32
C THR A 35 21.23 -13.57 22.75
N GLN A 36 22.02 -12.63 23.27
CA GLN A 36 21.55 -11.27 23.59
C GLN A 36 21.30 -10.38 22.36
N PRO A 37 22.18 -10.32 21.34
CA PRO A 37 21.94 -9.47 20.17
C PRO A 37 20.71 -9.92 19.37
N ALA A 38 20.51 -11.22 19.19
CA ALA A 38 19.35 -11.77 18.47
C ALA A 38 17.99 -11.43 19.13
N LYS A 39 17.93 -11.30 20.47
CA LYS A 39 16.70 -10.88 21.17
C LYS A 39 16.41 -9.40 20.97
N GLN A 40 17.45 -8.56 20.95
CA GLN A 40 17.31 -7.13 20.68
C GLN A 40 16.86 -6.86 19.24
N GLU A 41 17.43 -7.58 18.27
CA GLU A 41 17.03 -7.49 16.87
C GLU A 41 15.56 -7.90 16.66
N LEU A 42 15.10 -8.97 17.30
CA LEU A 42 13.71 -9.40 17.21
C LEU A 42 12.73 -8.36 17.78
N THR A 43 13.09 -7.71 18.90
CA THR A 43 12.25 -6.64 19.47
C THR A 43 12.21 -5.40 18.58
N GLN A 44 13.32 -5.09 17.90
CA GLN A 44 13.41 -3.98 16.96
C GLN A 44 12.54 -4.25 15.72
N GLU A 45 12.61 -5.46 15.17
CA GLU A 45 11.81 -5.88 14.01
C GLU A 45 10.29 -5.82 14.32
N GLN A 46 9.87 -6.24 15.51
CA GLN A 46 8.47 -6.12 15.95
C GLN A 46 8.00 -4.66 16.03
N GLN A 47 8.85 -3.76 16.53
CA GLN A 47 8.53 -2.34 16.57
C GLN A 47 8.42 -1.75 15.17
N ASP A 48 9.32 -2.11 14.27
CA ASP A 48 9.34 -1.59 12.91
C ASP A 48 8.15 -2.12 12.07
N LEU A 49 7.74 -3.38 12.29
CA LEU A 49 6.49 -3.92 11.74
C LEU A 49 5.26 -3.16 12.24
N SER A 50 5.21 -2.85 13.54
CA SER A 50 4.10 -2.06 14.11
C SER A 50 4.04 -0.66 13.49
N LYS A 51 5.18 0.00 13.31
CA LYS A 51 5.25 1.31 12.65
C LYS A 51 4.79 1.22 11.20
N ALA A 52 5.29 0.23 10.45
CA ALA A 52 4.90 0.02 9.07
C ALA A 52 3.39 -0.22 8.93
N GLN A 53 2.79 -0.99 9.84
CA GLN A 53 1.34 -1.21 9.85
C GLN A 53 0.56 0.07 10.15
N ALA A 54 1.04 0.91 11.07
CA ALA A 54 0.45 2.22 11.32
C ALA A 54 0.50 3.12 10.08
N THR A 55 1.65 3.18 9.40
CA THR A 55 1.82 3.91 8.15
C THR A 55 0.87 3.41 7.07
N VAL A 56 0.75 2.10 6.87
CA VAL A 56 -0.20 1.52 5.89
C VAL A 56 -1.65 1.91 6.18
N ASN A 57 -2.03 1.93 7.46
CA ASN A 57 -3.37 2.34 7.85
C ASN A 57 -3.62 3.83 7.57
N GLN A 58 -2.63 4.67 7.85
CA GLN A 58 -2.68 6.10 7.52
C GLN A 58 -2.78 6.33 6.01
N ASP A 59 -1.95 5.66 5.21
CA ASP A 59 -1.99 5.73 3.74
C ASP A 59 -3.36 5.30 3.21
N LYS A 60 -3.98 4.28 3.80
CA LYS A 60 -5.32 3.82 3.41
C LYS A 60 -6.39 4.88 3.68
N GLN A 61 -6.32 5.58 4.80
CA GLN A 61 -7.24 6.68 5.11
C GLN A 61 -7.02 7.85 4.15
N GLN A 62 -5.76 8.20 3.90
CA GLN A 62 -5.43 9.26 2.94
C GLN A 62 -5.91 8.92 1.53
N LEU A 63 -5.73 7.68 1.06
CA LEU A 63 -6.25 7.23 -0.23
C LEU A 63 -7.77 7.35 -0.33
N GLN A 64 -8.51 7.07 0.74
CA GLN A 64 -9.96 7.26 0.74
C GLN A 64 -10.34 8.74 0.61
N SER A 65 -9.64 9.62 1.32
CA SER A 65 -9.80 11.07 1.19
C SER A 65 -9.49 11.53 -0.24
N ASP A 66 -8.38 11.08 -0.82
CA ASP A 66 -7.97 11.44 -2.18
C ASP A 66 -8.97 10.96 -3.24
N ILE A 67 -9.54 9.76 -3.05
CA ILE A 67 -10.61 9.23 -3.92
C ILE A 67 -11.83 10.16 -3.88
N GLN A 68 -12.23 10.60 -2.69
CA GLN A 68 -13.38 11.49 -2.54
C GLN A 68 -13.08 12.87 -3.14
N ALA A 69 -11.93 13.47 -2.84
CA ALA A 69 -11.50 14.74 -3.42
C ALA A 69 -11.47 14.69 -4.95
N ARG A 70 -10.97 13.59 -5.54
CA ARG A 70 -10.99 13.40 -7.01
C ARG A 70 -12.40 13.29 -7.56
N LYS A 71 -13.33 12.66 -6.85
CA LYS A 71 -14.73 12.57 -7.26
C LYS A 71 -15.36 13.96 -7.31
N ASP A 72 -15.13 14.77 -6.29
CA ASP A 72 -15.68 16.12 -6.17
C ASP A 72 -15.07 17.05 -7.23
N ALA A 73 -13.75 16.97 -7.45
CA ALA A 73 -13.08 17.68 -8.54
C ALA A 73 -13.64 17.32 -9.92
N ASN A 74 -13.92 16.04 -10.18
CA ASN A 74 -14.54 15.63 -11.44
C ASN A 74 -15.97 16.16 -11.61
N GLN A 75 -16.74 16.26 -10.52
CA GLN A 75 -18.07 16.86 -10.56
C GLN A 75 -17.99 18.35 -10.88
N LYS A 76 -17.05 19.07 -10.25
CA LYS A 76 -16.80 20.49 -10.54
C LYS A 76 -16.44 20.73 -12.01
N VAL A 77 -15.47 19.98 -12.54
CA VAL A 77 -15.09 20.07 -13.97
C VAL A 77 -16.29 19.81 -14.89
N LYS A 78 -17.19 18.91 -14.51
CA LYS A 78 -18.41 18.64 -15.28
C LYS A 78 -19.35 19.85 -15.25
N ALA A 79 -19.58 20.43 -14.08
CA ALA A 79 -20.40 21.63 -13.91
C ALA A 79 -19.82 22.81 -14.69
N ASP A 80 -18.51 23.06 -14.64
CA ASP A 80 -17.85 24.16 -15.35
C ASP A 80 -17.97 24.00 -16.88
N LYS A 81 -17.91 22.77 -17.39
CA LYS A 81 -18.19 22.48 -18.81
C LYS A 81 -19.63 22.74 -19.20
N GLU A 82 -20.58 22.36 -18.34
CA GLU A 82 -22.01 22.60 -18.59
C GLU A 82 -22.33 24.09 -18.57
N LYS A 83 -21.76 24.83 -17.61
CA LYS A 83 -21.85 26.29 -17.52
C LYS A 83 -21.30 26.95 -18.79
N LEU A 84 -20.06 26.64 -19.20
CA LEU A 84 -19.48 27.19 -20.42
C LEU A 84 -20.35 26.89 -21.65
N LYS A 85 -20.93 25.69 -21.74
CA LYS A 85 -21.85 25.33 -22.82
C LYS A 85 -23.14 26.16 -22.76
N GLY A 86 -23.65 26.44 -21.57
CA GLY A 86 -24.79 27.34 -21.35
C GLY A 86 -24.48 28.77 -21.79
N ASP A 87 -23.36 29.31 -21.34
CA ASP A 87 -22.91 30.68 -21.64
C ASP A 87 -22.69 30.87 -23.15
N LEU A 88 -22.10 29.87 -23.83
CA LEU A 88 -21.96 29.87 -25.28
C LEU A 88 -23.32 29.87 -26.01
N LYS A 89 -24.32 29.15 -25.51
CA LYS A 89 -25.67 29.12 -26.09
C LYS A 89 -26.45 30.40 -25.83
N ALA A 90 -26.27 31.01 -24.66
CA ALA A 90 -26.90 32.26 -24.28
C ALA A 90 -26.28 33.49 -24.97
N GLY A 91 -25.16 33.31 -25.69
CA GLY A 91 -24.45 34.43 -26.31
C GLY A 91 -23.75 35.32 -25.28
N ALA A 92 -23.24 34.74 -24.20
CA ALA A 92 -22.51 35.45 -23.16
C ALA A 92 -21.32 36.22 -23.74
N SER A 93 -20.88 37.26 -23.02
CA SER A 93 -19.75 38.07 -23.47
C SER A 93 -18.47 37.24 -23.60
N LYS A 94 -17.55 37.70 -24.46
CA LYS A 94 -16.25 37.06 -24.64
C LYS A 94 -15.48 36.92 -23.33
N ASP A 95 -15.61 37.89 -22.43
CA ASP A 95 -14.92 37.89 -21.15
C ASP A 95 -15.38 36.75 -20.25
N VAL A 96 -16.69 36.49 -20.19
CA VAL A 96 -17.27 35.35 -19.44
C VAL A 96 -16.77 34.02 -20.01
N ILE A 97 -16.84 33.87 -21.34
CA ILE A 97 -16.37 32.65 -22.02
C ILE A 97 -14.86 32.42 -21.79
N ASN A 98 -14.07 33.48 -21.80
CA ASN A 98 -12.62 33.40 -21.57
C ASN A 98 -12.30 33.03 -20.11
N ALA A 99 -13.02 33.58 -19.15
CA ALA A 99 -12.88 33.23 -17.74
C ALA A 99 -13.18 31.74 -17.51
N ASP A 100 -14.28 31.22 -18.07
CA ASP A 100 -14.66 29.81 -17.97
C ASP A 100 -13.64 28.88 -18.64
N LYS A 101 -13.10 29.28 -19.80
CA LYS A 101 -12.01 28.54 -20.46
C LYS A 101 -10.74 28.51 -19.63
N ALA A 102 -10.37 29.63 -19.01
CA ALA A 102 -9.20 29.72 -18.15
C ALA A 102 -9.34 28.80 -16.93
N ALA A 103 -10.51 28.77 -16.30
CA ALA A 103 -10.81 27.85 -15.20
C ALA A 103 -10.64 26.38 -15.62
N LEU A 104 -11.20 26.00 -16.77
CA LEU A 104 -11.05 24.63 -17.30
C LEU A 104 -9.61 24.25 -17.65
N GLU A 105 -8.77 25.21 -18.05
CA GLU A 105 -7.37 24.95 -18.36
C GLU A 105 -6.53 24.76 -17.09
N THR A 106 -6.81 25.52 -16.03
CA THR A 106 -6.25 25.27 -14.69
C THR A 106 -6.59 23.86 -14.22
N ASP A 107 -7.86 23.46 -14.32
CA ASP A 107 -8.31 22.11 -13.93
C ASP A 107 -7.68 21.00 -14.79
N ARG A 108 -7.36 21.27 -16.06
CA ARG A 108 -6.64 20.31 -16.92
C ARG A 108 -5.20 20.14 -16.48
N THR A 109 -4.52 21.23 -16.16
CA THR A 109 -3.13 21.22 -15.70
C THR A 109 -3.02 20.47 -14.38
N ALA A 110 -3.87 20.79 -13.40
CA ALA A 110 -3.91 20.11 -12.11
C ALA A 110 -4.13 18.59 -12.28
N ARG A 111 -5.09 18.17 -13.12
CA ARG A 111 -5.33 16.73 -13.38
C ARG A 111 -4.17 16.04 -14.08
N LYS A 112 -3.39 16.76 -14.90
CA LYS A 112 -2.20 16.20 -15.54
C LYS A 112 -1.12 15.90 -14.49
N GLU A 113 -0.87 16.84 -13.59
CA GLU A 113 0.07 16.68 -12.48
C GLU A 113 -0.33 15.52 -11.56
N ASP A 114 -1.61 15.44 -11.18
CA ASP A 114 -2.12 14.32 -10.38
C ASP A 114 -1.91 12.98 -11.06
N ARG A 115 -2.11 12.92 -12.38
CA ARG A 115 -1.90 11.70 -13.16
C ARG A 115 -0.43 11.29 -13.18
N GLU A 116 0.48 12.26 -13.26
CA GLU A 116 1.93 11.99 -13.20
C GLU A 116 2.35 11.45 -11.84
N LYS A 117 1.84 12.05 -10.74
CA LYS A 117 2.05 11.55 -9.37
C LYS A 117 1.55 10.12 -9.20
N VAL A 118 0.30 9.84 -9.57
CA VAL A 118 -0.28 8.47 -9.49
C VAL A 118 0.53 7.47 -10.31
N ASN A 119 1.03 7.86 -11.48
CA ASN A 119 1.87 6.98 -12.29
C ASN A 119 3.22 6.70 -11.62
N LYS A 120 3.81 7.68 -10.94
CA LYS A 120 5.03 7.50 -10.15
C LYS A 120 4.78 6.53 -8.99
N ASP A 121 3.75 6.78 -8.18
CA ASP A 121 3.39 5.93 -7.04
C ASP A 121 3.11 4.50 -7.48
N ARG A 122 2.41 4.32 -8.60
CA ARG A 122 2.17 3.00 -9.18
C ARG A 122 3.46 2.28 -9.56
N ARG A 123 4.45 2.97 -10.13
CA ARG A 123 5.75 2.36 -10.49
C ARG A 123 6.52 1.95 -9.23
N GLU A 124 6.51 2.79 -8.21
CA GLU A 124 7.15 2.51 -6.93
C GLU A 124 6.49 1.32 -6.24
N LEU A 125 5.15 1.25 -6.22
CA LEU A 125 4.41 0.11 -5.72
C LEU A 125 4.73 -1.19 -6.48
N HIS A 126 4.91 -1.12 -7.80
CA HIS A 126 5.31 -2.29 -8.58
C HIS A 126 6.71 -2.79 -8.22
N LYS A 127 7.66 -1.87 -7.98
CA LYS A 127 9.01 -2.23 -7.51
C LYS A 127 8.95 -2.88 -6.12
N ALA A 128 8.31 -2.22 -5.15
CA ALA A 128 8.16 -2.74 -3.80
C ALA A 128 7.50 -4.13 -3.77
N LYS A 129 6.50 -4.39 -4.63
CA LYS A 129 5.89 -5.72 -4.76
C LYS A 129 6.85 -6.77 -5.31
N LYS A 130 7.73 -6.40 -6.24
CA LYS A 130 8.74 -7.29 -6.81
C LYS A 130 9.76 -7.65 -5.73
N ASP A 131 10.31 -6.65 -5.05
CA ASP A 131 11.32 -6.82 -4.00
C ASP A 131 10.77 -7.74 -2.89
N ARG A 132 9.55 -7.48 -2.40
CA ARG A 132 8.86 -8.35 -1.44
C ARG A 132 8.70 -9.79 -1.92
N ASN A 133 8.42 -9.99 -3.21
CA ASN A 133 8.27 -11.35 -3.76
C ASN A 133 9.61 -12.10 -3.82
N GLU A 134 10.71 -11.38 -4.08
CA GLU A 134 12.07 -11.92 -4.08
C GLU A 134 12.47 -12.31 -2.65
N GLU A 135 12.31 -11.42 -1.67
CA GLU A 135 12.53 -11.72 -0.25
C GLU A 135 11.70 -12.94 0.22
N ALA A 136 10.42 -12.99 -0.15
CA ALA A 136 9.55 -14.10 0.20
C ALA A 136 10.00 -15.43 -0.43
N ARG A 137 10.71 -15.39 -1.57
CA ARG A 137 11.30 -16.57 -2.19
C ARG A 137 12.55 -17.00 -1.44
N GLU A 138 13.45 -16.08 -1.12
CA GLU A 138 14.66 -16.35 -0.35
C GLU A 138 14.33 -16.97 1.01
N VAL A 139 13.35 -16.40 1.73
CA VAL A 139 12.87 -16.95 3.01
C VAL A 139 12.32 -18.37 2.85
N ARG A 140 11.67 -18.70 1.72
CA ARG A 140 11.17 -20.06 1.47
C ARG A 140 12.30 -21.03 1.15
N GLU A 141 13.32 -20.59 0.42
CA GLU A 141 14.51 -21.39 0.11
C GLU A 141 15.28 -21.69 1.39
N ALA A 142 15.59 -20.68 2.20
CA ALA A 142 16.24 -20.86 3.51
C ALA A 142 15.46 -21.80 4.45
N LYS A 143 14.12 -21.72 4.46
CA LYS A 143 13.28 -22.65 5.24
C LYS A 143 13.39 -24.10 4.75
N ARG A 144 13.55 -24.32 3.44
CA ARG A 144 13.72 -25.67 2.88
C ARG A 144 15.08 -26.24 3.25
N ASP A 145 16.13 -25.43 3.16
CA ASP A 145 17.50 -25.85 3.48
C ASP A 145 17.60 -26.24 4.96
N LEU A 146 17.06 -25.40 5.87
CA LEU A 146 16.97 -25.73 7.30
C LEU A 146 16.19 -27.02 7.56
N GLN A 147 15.12 -27.27 6.80
CA GLN A 147 14.35 -28.50 6.94
C GLN A 147 15.13 -29.74 6.47
N GLN A 148 15.92 -29.60 5.40
CA GLN A 148 16.81 -30.66 4.91
C GLN A 148 17.91 -30.97 5.93
N GLU A 149 18.63 -29.96 6.41
CA GLU A 149 19.66 -30.10 7.44
C GLU A 149 19.13 -30.80 8.70
N ARG A 150 17.93 -30.42 9.15
CA ARG A 150 17.27 -31.06 10.29
C ARG A 150 17.00 -32.55 10.01
N ASN A 151 16.51 -32.87 8.82
CA ASN A 151 16.20 -34.26 8.45
C ASN A 151 17.47 -35.11 8.31
N GLU A 152 18.59 -34.53 7.90
CA GLU A 152 19.90 -35.20 7.81
C GLU A 152 20.49 -35.45 9.21
N LYS A 153 20.40 -34.46 10.12
CA LYS A 153 20.81 -34.65 11.52
C LYS A 153 20.06 -35.75 12.25
N HIS A 154 18.82 -36.04 11.89
CA HIS A 154 18.04 -37.13 12.50
C HIS A 154 18.33 -38.53 11.92
N LYS A 155 19.17 -38.64 10.88
CA LYS A 155 19.54 -39.92 10.26
C LYS A 155 20.88 -40.48 10.75
N HIS A 156 21.64 -39.72 11.53
CA HIS A 156 22.90 -40.10 12.15
C HIS A 156 22.74 -40.20 13.67
#